data_AF-A0A8D0CGQ1-F1
#
_entry.id   AF-A0A8D0CGQ1-F1
#
_cell.length_a   1.000
_cell.length_b   1.000
_cell.length_c   1.000
_cell.angle_alpha   90.00
_cell.angle_beta   90.00
_cell.angle_gamma   90.00
#
_symmetry.space_group_name_H-M   'P 1'
#
loop_
_entity.id
_entity.type
_entity.pdbx_description
1 polymer ?
#
loop_
_entity_poly.entity_id
_entity_poly.type
_entity_poly.pdbx_seq_one_letter_code
_entity_poly.pdbx_strand_id
1 'polypeptide(L)'
;LAAMAEQQQFHLLLGNLMSPDNSVRKQSEEMYDNISGQTKITFLLQAVRDASAAEEVRQMAAVLLRRLLSSSFDETYPHLSPDMQTAIKTELLVGIQTETSPSIRKKVCDIAAELSRNFIDDEGNNQWPEVLKFLFDSVSSQNVDLRESALHIFWNFPGIFGNQQQHYLEVIKRMLVQCMQDQENLQIRTLAARATASFVLSNENNAGLLKHFADLLPGILQAVNESCYRGDDSVLKSLVEIADTAPKYLRPNLEAVLQLSLKLCADTNLTNMQRQLALEVIVTLSETAAPMLRKHTSIVAQSVPQMLAMMVDLEEDEEWAMADELEDDDFDSNAVAGESALDRIACGLGGKTVLPMIKQHIMQMLQNRECAPNLHTHAQTKITRQLAQKNVFARCARCTTISASCT
;
A
#
# COMPACT_ATOMS: atom_id res chain seq x y z
N LEU A 1 22.17 12.25 38.04
CA LEU A 1 21.04 12.84 38.79
C LEU A 1 20.27 13.85 37.95
N ALA A 2 20.88 14.92 37.44
CA ALA A 2 20.19 15.90 36.57
C ALA A 2 19.61 15.29 35.28
N ALA A 3 20.41 14.54 34.51
CA ALA A 3 19.94 13.88 33.27
C ALA A 3 18.79 12.88 33.50
N MET A 4 18.74 12.22 34.66
CA MET A 4 17.61 11.32 34.99
C MET A 4 16.33 12.10 35.29
N ALA A 5 16.44 13.27 35.92
CA ALA A 5 15.30 14.14 36.19
C ALA A 5 14.75 14.76 34.90
N GLU A 6 15.62 15.17 33.98
CA GLU A 6 15.23 15.67 32.65
C GLU A 6 14.53 14.58 31.82
N GLN A 7 15.04 13.35 31.83
CA GLN A 7 14.39 12.23 31.14
C GLN A 7 13.00 11.91 31.70
N GLN A 8 12.86 11.95 33.03
CA GLN A 8 11.56 11.71 33.67
C GLN A 8 10.54 12.82 33.36
N GLN A 9 11.00 14.07 33.28
CA GLN A 9 10.17 15.19 32.80
C GLN A 9 9.79 15.02 31.32
N PHE A 10 10.69 14.51 30.49
CA PHE A 10 10.40 14.23 29.08
C PHE A 10 9.34 13.13 28.90
N HIS A 11 9.37 12.07 29.73
CA HIS A 11 8.31 11.05 29.70
C HIS A 11 6.93 11.63 30.08
N LEU A 12 6.87 12.54 31.05
CA LEU A 12 5.64 13.25 31.39
C LEU A 12 5.16 14.14 30.23
N LEU A 13 6.08 14.84 29.56
CA LEU A 13 5.77 15.64 28.38
C LEU A 13 5.16 14.78 27.26
N LEU A 14 5.73 13.61 26.97
CA LEU A 14 5.19 12.67 25.99
C LEU A 14 3.79 12.17 26.36
N GLY A 15 3.53 11.92 27.64
CA GLY A 15 2.19 11.59 28.13
C GLY A 15 1.18 12.74 27.90
N ASN A 16 1.59 13.98 28.18
CA ASN A 16 0.73 15.15 28.04
C ASN A 16 0.40 15.48 26.56
N LEU A 17 1.27 15.13 25.61
CA LEU A 17 0.98 15.24 24.17
C LEU A 17 -0.19 14.35 23.72
N MET A 18 -0.54 13.32 24.51
CA MET A 18 -1.66 12.41 24.26
C MET A 18 -2.90 12.76 25.10
N SER A 19 -2.87 13.87 25.83
CA SER A 19 -4.00 14.28 26.68
C SER A 19 -5.25 14.58 25.86
N PRO A 20 -6.46 14.20 26.33
CA PRO A 20 -7.72 14.61 25.71
C PRO A 20 -8.00 16.11 25.90
N ASP A 21 -7.32 16.78 26.84
CA ASP A 21 -7.43 18.23 27.05
C ASP A 21 -6.56 18.99 26.03
N ASN A 22 -7.23 19.70 25.13
CA ASN A 22 -6.59 20.52 24.09
C ASN A 22 -5.62 21.57 24.66
N SER A 23 -5.89 22.13 25.84
CA SER A 23 -5.02 23.14 26.45
C SER A 23 -3.68 22.53 26.90
N VAL A 24 -3.74 21.38 27.56
CA VAL A 24 -2.56 20.62 28.00
C VAL A 24 -1.75 20.13 26.80
N ARG A 25 -2.43 19.61 25.77
CA ARG A 25 -1.77 19.12 24.55
C ARG A 25 -1.05 20.26 23.83
N LYS A 26 -1.72 21.39 23.58
CA LYS A 26 -1.12 22.54 22.89
C LYS A 26 0.07 23.13 23.65
N GLN A 27 -0.03 23.25 24.98
CA GLN A 27 1.09 23.69 25.80
C GLN A 27 2.27 22.72 25.71
N SER A 28 2.01 21.41 25.67
CA SER A 28 3.03 20.38 25.56
C SER A 28 3.68 20.35 24.18
N GLU A 29 2.93 20.61 23.11
CA GLU A 29 3.46 20.79 21.75
C GLU A 29 4.41 21.98 21.70
N GLU A 30 4.03 23.13 22.24
CA GLU A 30 4.90 24.32 22.33
C GLU A 30 6.17 24.04 23.14
N MET A 31 6.05 23.33 24.27
CA MET A 31 7.21 22.92 25.06
C MET A 31 8.13 21.98 24.27
N TYR A 32 7.56 20.99 23.58
CA TYR A 32 8.30 20.05 22.76
C TYR A 32 9.02 20.77 21.62
N ASP A 33 8.37 21.68 20.92
CA ASP A 33 8.94 22.41 19.79
C ASP A 33 10.16 23.24 20.18
N ASN A 34 10.17 23.81 21.40
CA ASN A 34 11.29 24.58 21.94
C ASN A 34 12.51 23.72 22.37
N ILE A 35 12.40 22.39 22.44
CA ILE A 35 13.54 21.51 22.72
C ILE A 35 14.42 21.42 21.46
N SER A 36 15.74 21.55 21.63
CA SER A 36 16.69 21.43 20.52
C SER A 36 16.60 20.06 19.84
N GLY A 37 16.80 20.00 18.52
CA GLY A 37 16.77 18.74 17.77
C GLY A 37 17.75 17.70 18.34
N GLN A 38 18.95 18.13 18.72
CA GLN A 38 19.99 17.25 19.26
C GLN A 38 19.54 16.56 20.55
N THR A 39 18.89 17.32 21.45
CA THR A 39 18.30 16.80 22.69
C THR A 39 17.08 15.92 22.41
N LYS A 40 16.24 16.29 21.42
CA LYS A 40 15.07 15.48 21.04
C LYS A 40 15.49 14.08 20.61
N ILE A 41 16.50 13.94 19.75
CA ILE A 41 16.92 12.61 19.27
C ILE A 41 17.30 11.70 20.43
N THR A 42 18.11 12.19 21.37
CA THR A 42 18.59 11.37 22.49
C THR A 42 17.47 11.00 23.45
N PHE A 43 16.62 11.95 23.83
CA PHE A 43 15.51 11.71 24.75
C PHE A 43 14.43 10.80 24.15
N LEU A 44 14.11 10.97 22.86
CA LEU A 44 13.16 10.10 22.16
C LEU A 44 13.70 8.67 22.06
N LEU A 45 14.98 8.49 21.68
CA LEU A 45 15.57 7.16 21.59
C LEU A 45 15.59 6.45 22.95
N GLN A 46 15.90 7.16 24.03
CA GLN A 46 15.84 6.62 25.39
C GLN A 46 14.40 6.24 25.79
N ALA A 47 13.41 7.09 25.48
CA ALA A 47 12.01 6.80 25.78
C ALA A 47 11.48 5.58 25.01
N VAL A 48 11.91 5.38 23.76
CA VAL A 48 11.58 4.18 22.98
C VAL A 48 12.15 2.92 23.63
N ARG A 49 13.37 2.99 24.18
CA ARG A 49 14.08 1.86 24.79
C ARG A 49 13.62 1.53 26.21
N ASP A 50 13.00 2.48 26.91
CA ASP A 50 12.57 2.28 28.28
C ASP A 50 11.40 1.28 28.35
N ALA A 51 11.74 0.01 28.55
CA ALA A 51 10.75 -1.07 28.70
C ALA A 51 9.89 -0.94 29.96
N SER A 52 10.24 -0.05 30.90
CA SER A 52 9.42 0.25 32.08
C SER A 52 8.38 1.34 31.83
N ALA A 53 8.52 2.10 30.74
CA ALA A 53 7.55 3.11 30.33
C ALA A 53 6.29 2.48 29.71
N ALA A 54 5.17 3.19 29.82
CA ALA A 54 3.90 2.79 29.20
C ALA A 54 4.06 2.65 27.67
N GLU A 55 3.43 1.64 27.07
CA GLU A 55 3.61 1.33 25.65
C GLU A 55 3.21 2.51 24.75
N GLU A 56 2.15 3.24 25.11
CA GLU A 56 1.66 4.41 24.39
C GLU A 56 2.72 5.53 24.34
N VAL A 57 3.46 5.73 25.45
CA VAL A 57 4.56 6.70 25.52
C VAL A 57 5.71 6.28 24.61
N ARG A 58 6.05 4.99 24.61
CA ARG A 58 7.08 4.42 23.73
C ARG A 58 6.67 4.53 22.26
N GLN A 59 5.39 4.29 21.95
CA GLN A 59 4.84 4.45 20.60
C GLN A 59 4.88 5.91 20.13
N MET A 60 4.50 6.87 20.99
CA MET A 60 4.59 8.30 20.70
C MET A 60 6.04 8.73 20.45
N ALA A 61 6.96 8.32 21.32
CA ALA A 61 8.38 8.61 21.15
C ALA A 61 8.92 8.09 19.82
N ALA A 62 8.55 6.87 19.42
CA ALA A 62 9.00 6.28 18.17
C ALA A 62 8.47 7.03 16.93
N VAL A 63 7.19 7.44 16.96
CA VAL A 63 6.58 8.24 15.88
C VAL A 63 7.25 9.61 15.76
N LEU A 64 7.47 10.29 16.88
CA LEU A 64 8.14 11.58 16.90
C LEU A 64 9.60 11.50 16.44
N LEU A 65 10.32 10.43 16.81
CA LEU A 65 11.70 10.22 16.37
C LEU A 65 11.77 10.01 14.86
N ARG A 66 10.91 9.16 14.30
CA ARG A 66 10.83 9.00 12.84
C ARG A 66 10.52 10.33 12.17
N ARG A 67 9.53 11.07 12.64
CA ARG A 67 9.15 12.37 12.06
C ARG A 67 10.30 13.37 12.08
N LEU A 68 11.04 13.43 13.19
CA LEU A 68 12.22 14.30 13.33
C LEU A 68 13.32 13.94 12.31
N LEU A 69 13.58 12.65 12.11
CA LEU A 69 14.54 12.17 11.11
C LEU A 69 14.05 12.36 9.67
N SER A 70 12.74 12.43 9.43
CA SER A 70 12.21 12.74 8.08
C SER A 70 12.23 14.23 7.78
N SER A 71 11.89 15.09 8.74
CA SER A 71 11.66 16.52 8.48
C SER A 71 12.86 17.42 8.73
N SER A 72 13.78 17.00 9.59
CA SER A 72 14.83 17.88 10.14
C SER A 72 16.16 17.14 10.31
N PHE A 73 16.44 16.16 9.45
CA PHE A 73 17.69 15.38 9.49
C PHE A 73 18.91 16.30 9.39
N ASP A 74 19.00 17.10 8.33
CA ASP A 74 20.16 17.96 8.03
C ASP A 74 20.45 18.98 9.14
N GLU A 75 19.39 19.50 9.78
CA GLU A 75 19.49 20.48 10.87
C GLU A 75 19.80 19.85 12.24
N THR A 76 19.72 18.52 12.34
CA THR A 76 19.81 17.83 13.63
C THR A 76 20.95 16.83 13.69
N TYR A 77 20.89 15.80 12.85
CA TYR A 77 21.75 14.63 12.97
C TYR A 77 23.23 14.92 12.65
N PRO A 78 23.57 15.63 11.56
CA PRO A 78 24.97 15.98 11.25
C PRO A 78 25.66 16.83 12.32
N HIS A 79 24.89 17.56 13.14
CA HIS A 79 25.41 18.40 14.21
C HIS A 79 25.65 17.66 15.53
N LEU A 80 25.29 16.38 15.62
CA LEU A 80 25.65 15.52 16.74
C LEU A 80 27.14 15.15 16.69
N SER A 81 27.73 14.84 17.85
CA SER A 81 29.10 14.32 17.89
C SER A 81 29.21 12.97 17.15
N PRO A 82 30.36 12.65 16.54
CA PRO A 82 30.55 11.36 15.85
C PRO A 82 30.27 10.15 16.75
N ASP A 83 30.62 10.24 18.04
CA ASP A 83 30.33 9.20 19.03
C ASP A 83 28.81 9.02 19.22
N MET A 84 28.06 10.11 19.29
CA MET A 84 26.60 10.06 19.44
C MET A 84 25.92 9.50 18.18
N GLN A 85 26.38 9.91 16.99
CA GLN A 85 25.89 9.35 15.73
C GLN A 85 26.12 7.83 15.67
N THR A 86 27.30 7.37 16.09
CA THR A 86 27.61 5.94 16.13
C THR A 86 26.78 5.20 17.18
N ALA A 87 26.57 5.81 18.36
CA ALA A 87 25.73 5.26 19.41
C ALA A 87 24.29 5.10 18.95
N ILE A 88 23.68 6.11 18.31
CA ILE A 88 22.29 6.05 17.81
C ILE A 88 22.12 4.89 16.82
N LYS A 89 23.02 4.77 15.83
CA LYS A 89 23.00 3.66 14.87
C LYS A 89 23.04 2.30 15.57
N THR A 90 23.96 2.14 16.52
CA THR A 90 24.12 0.89 17.27
C THR A 90 22.90 0.58 18.12
N GLU A 91 22.40 1.57 18.86
CA GLU A 91 21.27 1.43 19.76
C GLU A 91 19.96 1.12 19.04
N LEU A 92 19.74 1.67 17.84
CA LEU A 92 18.58 1.32 17.02
C LEU A 92 18.57 -0.16 16.63
N LEU A 93 19.70 -0.68 16.14
CA LEU A 93 19.80 -2.09 15.74
C LEU A 93 19.67 -3.03 16.93
N VAL A 94 20.33 -2.72 18.05
CA VAL A 94 20.19 -3.49 19.29
C VAL A 94 18.76 -3.42 19.80
N GLY A 95 18.13 -2.25 19.74
CA GLY A 95 16.74 -2.05 20.13
C GLY A 95 15.79 -3.00 19.40
N ILE A 96 15.93 -3.14 18.08
CA ILE A 96 15.15 -4.08 17.27
C ILE A 96 15.36 -5.53 17.74
N GLN A 97 16.61 -5.90 18.07
CA GLN A 97 16.95 -7.27 18.51
C GLN A 97 16.36 -7.62 19.88
N THR A 98 16.31 -6.66 20.79
CA THR A 98 15.85 -6.87 22.16
C THR A 98 14.36 -6.60 22.37
N GLU A 99 13.69 -5.98 21.39
CA GLU A 99 12.29 -5.57 21.52
C GLU A 99 11.35 -6.77 21.61
N THR A 100 10.42 -6.71 22.57
CA THR A 100 9.44 -7.77 22.82
C THR A 100 8.05 -7.41 22.30
N SER A 101 7.69 -6.12 22.22
CA SER A 101 6.42 -5.69 21.64
C SER A 101 6.52 -5.62 20.10
N PRO A 102 5.71 -6.38 19.35
CA PRO A 102 5.69 -6.31 17.89
C PRO A 102 5.32 -4.92 17.36
N SER A 103 4.45 -4.19 18.08
CA SER A 103 4.04 -2.82 17.72
C SER A 103 5.23 -1.85 17.78
N ILE A 104 5.97 -1.88 18.89
CA ILE A 104 7.17 -1.05 19.04
C ILE A 104 8.24 -1.47 18.06
N ARG A 105 8.47 -2.79 17.88
CA ARG A 105 9.52 -3.28 16.98
C ARG A 105 9.33 -2.77 15.55
N LYS A 106 8.10 -2.79 15.04
CA LYS A 106 7.75 -2.21 13.73
C LYS A 106 8.10 -0.71 13.67
N LYS A 107 7.74 0.06 14.69
CA LYS A 107 8.09 1.50 14.75
C LYS A 107 9.60 1.74 14.83
N VAL A 108 10.36 0.91 15.54
CA VAL A 108 11.83 1.02 15.55
C VAL A 108 12.42 0.65 14.19
N CYS A 109 11.87 -0.36 13.50
CA CYS A 109 12.24 -0.67 12.12
C CYS A 109 11.93 0.50 11.17
N ASP A 110 10.80 1.19 11.37
CA ASP A 110 10.44 2.38 10.60
C ASP A 110 11.48 3.51 10.80
N ILE A 111 11.95 3.73 12.04
CA ILE A 111 13.01 4.69 12.36
C ILE A 111 14.34 4.27 11.70
N ALA A 112 14.70 2.99 11.76
CA ALA A 112 15.93 2.48 11.15
C ALA A 112 15.93 2.62 9.62
N ALA A 113 14.78 2.36 8.97
CA ALA A 113 14.62 2.60 7.54
C ALA A 113 14.73 4.08 7.19
N GLU A 114 14.11 4.96 7.98
CA GLU A 114 14.18 6.41 7.80
C GLU A 114 15.61 6.94 7.95
N LEU A 115 16.32 6.48 8.98
CA LEU A 115 17.72 6.82 9.19
C LEU A 115 18.57 6.33 8.01
N SER A 116 18.35 5.10 7.55
CA SER A 116 19.08 4.52 6.41
C SER A 116 18.91 5.31 5.13
N ARG A 117 17.71 5.89 4.89
CA ARG A 117 17.44 6.72 3.73
C ARG A 117 18.31 7.98 3.69
N ASN A 118 18.53 8.60 4.84
CA ASN A 118 19.38 9.78 4.98
C ASN A 118 20.89 9.45 4.95
N PHE A 119 21.26 8.17 4.96
CA PHE A 119 22.64 7.69 4.93
C PHE A 119 23.08 7.20 3.54
N ILE A 120 22.33 7.53 2.50
CA ILE A 120 22.76 7.41 1.12
C ILE A 120 23.33 8.77 0.68
N ASP A 121 24.60 8.81 0.28
CA ASP A 121 25.22 10.05 -0.18
C ASP A 121 24.83 10.43 -1.62
N ASP A 122 25.28 11.61 -2.06
CA ASP A 122 25.01 12.14 -3.41
C ASP A 122 25.52 11.23 -4.54
N GLU A 123 26.53 10.41 -4.26
CA GLU A 123 27.07 9.44 -5.21
C GLU A 123 26.25 8.14 -5.20
N GLY A 124 25.36 7.93 -4.23
CA GLY A 124 24.54 6.73 -4.07
C GLY A 124 25.18 5.66 -3.18
N ASN A 125 26.22 5.98 -2.40
CA ASN A 125 26.87 5.04 -1.50
C ASN A 125 26.18 5.02 -0.13
N ASN A 126 25.99 3.83 0.42
CA ASN A 126 25.48 3.65 1.78
C ASN A 126 26.60 3.88 2.81
N GLN A 127 26.40 4.86 3.71
CA GLN A 127 27.33 5.25 4.76
C GLN A 127 27.09 4.56 6.12
N TRP A 128 26.16 3.60 6.16
CA TRP A 128 25.80 2.78 7.31
C TRP A 128 25.87 1.27 6.98
N PRO A 129 27.06 0.70 6.71
CA PRO A 129 27.20 -0.70 6.31
C PRO A 129 26.68 -1.71 7.37
N GLU A 130 26.66 -1.33 8.64
CA GLU A 130 26.14 -2.15 9.73
C GLU A 130 24.65 -2.47 9.57
N VAL A 131 23.85 -1.60 8.94
CA VAL A 131 22.43 -1.90 8.66
C VAL A 131 22.28 -3.01 7.62
N LEU A 132 23.15 -3.04 6.62
CA LEU A 132 23.15 -4.10 5.61
C LEU A 132 23.53 -5.43 6.23
N LYS A 133 24.55 -5.42 7.11
CA LYS A 133 24.91 -6.61 7.89
C LYS A 133 23.74 -7.08 8.76
N PHE A 134 23.08 -6.16 9.46
CA PHE A 134 21.90 -6.47 10.27
C PHE A 134 20.79 -7.12 9.44
N LEU A 135 20.48 -6.58 8.24
CA LEU A 135 19.47 -7.15 7.34
C LEU A 135 19.80 -8.59 6.95
N PHE A 136 21.01 -8.85 6.46
CA PHE A 136 21.40 -10.19 6.01
C PHE A 136 21.45 -11.21 7.14
N ASP A 137 21.99 -10.83 8.30
CA ASP A 137 22.05 -11.69 9.49
C ASP A 137 20.63 -11.99 10.01
N SER A 138 19.74 -10.99 9.99
CA SER A 138 18.38 -11.11 10.51
C SER A 138 17.46 -11.95 9.62
N VAL A 139 17.55 -11.84 8.29
CA VAL A 139 16.74 -12.70 7.40
C VAL A 139 17.19 -14.16 7.45
N SER A 140 18.48 -14.40 7.72
CA SER A 140 19.03 -15.76 7.89
C SER A 140 18.80 -16.34 9.30
N SER A 141 18.22 -15.56 10.22
CA SER A 141 18.01 -15.96 11.61
C SER A 141 16.88 -16.98 11.75
N GLN A 142 16.99 -17.87 12.73
CA GLN A 142 15.87 -18.74 13.13
C GLN A 142 14.78 -17.95 13.88
N ASN A 143 15.08 -16.74 14.35
CA ASN A 143 14.10 -15.90 15.02
C ASN A 143 13.16 -15.25 13.99
N VAL A 144 11.88 -15.64 13.99
CA VAL A 144 10.82 -15.09 13.14
C VAL A 144 10.74 -13.57 13.27
N ASP A 145 10.87 -13.06 14.48
CA ASP A 145 10.81 -11.63 14.80
C ASP A 145 11.88 -10.79 14.07
N LEU A 146 13.09 -11.34 13.97
CA LEU A 146 14.20 -10.69 13.27
C LEU A 146 14.02 -10.76 11.76
N ARG A 147 13.52 -11.90 11.26
CA ARG A 147 13.19 -12.06 9.84
C ARG A 147 12.10 -11.06 9.43
N GLU A 148 11.06 -10.89 10.24
CA GLU A 148 10.03 -9.86 10.03
C GLU A 148 10.63 -8.47 10.04
N SER A 149 11.46 -8.15 11.04
CA SER A 149 12.10 -6.83 11.17
C SER A 149 12.93 -6.46 9.95
N ALA A 150 13.73 -7.39 9.44
CA ALA A 150 14.56 -7.14 8.27
C ALA A 150 13.73 -6.95 6.98
N LEU A 151 12.70 -7.78 6.78
CA LEU A 151 11.77 -7.58 5.68
C LEU A 151 11.01 -6.26 5.79
N HIS A 152 10.67 -5.81 7.01
CA HIS A 152 9.95 -4.55 7.26
C HIS A 152 10.82 -3.32 6.94
N ILE A 153 12.10 -3.35 7.32
CA ILE A 153 13.07 -2.31 6.94
C ILE A 153 13.24 -2.27 5.42
N PHE A 154 13.46 -3.44 4.79
CA PHE A 154 13.64 -3.52 3.35
C PHE A 154 12.39 -3.10 2.57
N TRP A 155 11.19 -3.43 3.06
CA TRP A 155 9.92 -2.97 2.49
C TRP A 155 9.78 -1.43 2.54
N ASN A 156 10.14 -0.81 3.67
CA ASN A 156 10.08 0.65 3.84
C ASN A 156 11.13 1.39 3.00
N PHE A 157 12.33 0.83 2.84
CA PHE A 157 13.40 1.44 2.06
C PHE A 157 14.16 0.40 1.21
N PRO A 158 13.62 0.01 0.03
CA PRO A 158 14.25 -0.97 -0.83
C PRO A 158 15.58 -0.50 -1.44
N GLY A 159 15.78 0.81 -1.53
CA GLY A 159 17.00 1.47 -2.02
C GLY A 159 18.18 1.43 -1.05
N ILE A 160 18.08 0.70 0.07
CA ILE A 160 19.11 0.67 1.12
C ILE A 160 20.50 0.24 0.63
N PHE A 161 20.59 -0.50 -0.48
CA PHE A 161 21.88 -0.95 -1.02
C PHE A 161 22.62 0.13 -1.84
N GLY A 162 21.93 1.22 -2.24
CA GLY A 162 22.51 2.25 -3.10
C GLY A 162 23.18 1.66 -4.34
N ASN A 163 24.40 2.12 -4.64
CA ASN A 163 25.22 1.62 -5.76
C ASN A 163 25.60 0.14 -5.67
N GLN A 164 25.50 -0.48 -4.49
CA GLN A 164 25.83 -1.89 -4.30
C GLN A 164 24.66 -2.82 -4.66
N GLN A 165 23.49 -2.27 -5.04
CA GLN A 165 22.30 -3.06 -5.38
C GLN A 165 22.59 -4.15 -6.43
N GLN A 166 23.34 -3.80 -7.48
CA GLN A 166 23.66 -4.75 -8.55
C GLN A 166 24.52 -5.93 -8.06
N HIS A 167 25.38 -5.69 -7.07
CA HIS A 167 26.21 -6.74 -6.46
C HIS A 167 25.36 -7.71 -5.62
N TYR A 168 24.38 -7.19 -4.89
CA TYR A 168 23.52 -7.98 -3.99
C TYR A 168 22.26 -8.52 -4.66
N LEU A 169 22.04 -8.27 -5.95
CA LEU A 169 20.77 -8.55 -6.63
C LEU A 169 20.31 -10.02 -6.49
N GLU A 170 21.23 -10.96 -6.70
CA GLU A 170 20.95 -12.40 -6.55
C GLU A 170 20.67 -12.80 -5.11
N VAL A 171 21.32 -12.13 -4.15
CA VAL A 171 21.12 -12.39 -2.72
C VAL A 171 19.74 -11.89 -2.30
N ILE A 172 19.37 -10.67 -2.71
CA ILE A 172 18.04 -10.08 -2.48
C ILE A 172 16.95 -10.98 -3.07
N LYS A 173 17.14 -11.43 -4.31
CA LYS A 173 16.18 -12.30 -4.96
C LYS A 173 16.00 -13.63 -4.22
N ARG A 174 17.11 -14.29 -3.87
CA ARG A 174 17.09 -15.57 -3.12
C ARG A 174 16.38 -15.41 -1.77
N MET A 175 16.71 -14.33 -1.07
CA MET A 175 16.11 -13.96 0.21
C MET A 175 14.58 -13.85 0.12
N LEU A 176 14.08 -13.05 -0.83
CA LEU A 176 12.63 -12.86 -1.02
C LEU A 176 11.92 -14.16 -1.43
N VAL A 177 12.52 -14.97 -2.31
CA VAL A 177 11.98 -16.28 -2.70
C VAL A 177 11.86 -17.20 -1.48
N GLN A 178 12.91 -17.30 -0.66
CA GLN A 178 12.89 -18.14 0.54
C GLN A 178 11.82 -17.69 1.53
N CYS A 179 11.71 -16.39 1.78
CA CYS A 179 10.69 -15.84 2.69
C CYS A 179 9.27 -16.05 2.16
N MET A 180 9.02 -15.91 0.86
CA MET A 180 7.70 -16.19 0.27
C MET A 180 7.35 -17.69 0.28
N GLN A 181 8.34 -18.58 0.37
CA GLN A 181 8.14 -20.02 0.48
C GLN A 181 8.05 -20.52 1.92
N ASP A 182 8.14 -19.63 2.93
CA ASP A 182 8.03 -20.00 4.34
C ASP A 182 6.63 -20.59 4.63
N GLN A 183 6.57 -21.91 4.88
CA GLN A 183 5.31 -22.61 5.10
C GLN A 183 4.76 -22.40 6.51
N GLU A 184 5.63 -22.11 7.48
CA GLU A 184 5.30 -22.02 8.89
C GLU A 184 4.77 -20.62 9.24
N ASN A 185 5.29 -19.59 8.58
CA ASN A 185 5.07 -18.19 8.95
C ASN A 185 4.41 -17.42 7.79
N LEU A 186 3.08 -17.34 7.80
CA LEU A 186 2.36 -16.57 6.79
C LEU A 186 2.73 -15.08 6.81
N GLN A 187 2.96 -14.49 7.98
CA GLN A 187 3.32 -13.07 8.08
C GLN A 187 4.63 -12.76 7.34
N ILE A 188 5.60 -13.68 7.37
CA ILE A 188 6.84 -13.59 6.60
C ILE A 188 6.55 -13.62 5.10
N ARG A 189 5.64 -14.50 4.63
CA ARG A 189 5.23 -14.53 3.22
C ARG A 189 4.59 -13.22 2.77
N THR A 190 3.63 -12.73 3.56
CA THR A 190 2.92 -11.45 3.30
C THR A 190 3.91 -10.30 3.20
N LEU A 191 4.83 -10.20 4.17
CA LEU A 191 5.80 -9.11 4.21
C LEU A 191 6.85 -9.23 3.10
N ALA A 192 7.28 -10.45 2.74
CA ALA A 192 8.17 -10.67 1.62
C ALA A 192 7.52 -10.31 0.27
N ALA A 193 6.23 -10.59 0.10
CA ALA A 193 5.49 -10.17 -1.10
C ALA A 193 5.39 -8.65 -1.19
N ARG A 194 5.08 -7.96 -0.08
CA ARG A 194 5.06 -6.48 -0.02
C ARG A 194 6.44 -5.88 -0.26
N ALA A 195 7.49 -6.46 0.32
CA ALA A 195 8.87 -6.02 0.10
C ALA A 195 9.29 -6.22 -1.36
N THR A 196 8.88 -7.33 -2.00
CA THR A 196 9.13 -7.57 -3.42
C THR A 196 8.42 -6.53 -4.28
N ALA A 197 7.16 -6.20 -3.98
CA ALA A 197 6.41 -5.16 -4.68
C ALA A 197 7.09 -3.79 -4.54
N SER A 198 7.46 -3.39 -3.32
CA SER A 198 8.17 -2.13 -3.04
C SER A 198 9.51 -2.04 -3.79
N PHE A 199 10.27 -3.14 -3.84
CA PHE A 199 11.52 -3.21 -4.60
C PHE A 199 11.31 -3.10 -6.11
N VAL A 200 10.27 -3.73 -6.66
CA VAL A 200 9.88 -3.61 -8.07
C VAL A 200 9.49 -2.17 -8.41
N LEU A 201 8.68 -1.53 -7.57
CA LEU A 201 8.24 -0.14 -7.73
C LEU A 201 9.42 0.83 -7.69
N SER A 202 10.36 0.63 -6.76
CA SER A 202 11.59 1.45 -6.66
C SER A 202 12.51 1.30 -7.89
N ASN A 203 12.29 0.27 -8.71
CA ASN A 203 13.09 -0.05 -9.90
C ASN A 203 12.25 -0.08 -11.19
N GLU A 204 11.12 0.65 -11.24
CA GLU A 204 10.16 0.65 -12.36
C GLU A 204 10.81 0.88 -13.74
N ASN A 205 11.85 1.69 -13.81
CA ASN A 205 12.54 2.05 -15.05
C ASN A 205 13.62 1.02 -15.48
N ASN A 206 13.95 0.04 -14.63
CA ASN A 206 14.96 -0.97 -14.90
C ASN A 206 14.35 -2.26 -15.48
N ALA A 207 14.11 -2.27 -16.80
CA ALA A 207 13.51 -3.42 -17.48
C ALA A 207 14.28 -4.75 -17.31
N GLY A 208 15.61 -4.68 -17.17
CA GLY A 208 16.44 -5.86 -16.93
C GLY A 208 16.15 -6.48 -15.56
N LEU A 209 16.07 -5.65 -14.52
CA LEU A 209 15.69 -6.05 -13.16
C LEU A 209 14.25 -6.58 -13.12
N LEU A 210 13.29 -5.87 -13.73
CA LEU A 210 11.90 -6.33 -13.77
C LEU A 210 11.77 -7.73 -14.39
N LYS A 211 12.49 -7.99 -15.48
CA LYS A 211 12.54 -9.32 -16.09
C LYS A 211 13.20 -10.35 -15.18
N HIS A 212 14.28 -9.96 -14.49
CA HIS A 212 15.00 -10.84 -13.59
C HIS A 212 14.18 -11.24 -12.36
N PHE A 213 13.28 -10.37 -11.87
CA PHE A 213 12.41 -10.63 -10.71
C PHE A 213 11.02 -11.17 -11.08
N ALA A 214 10.73 -11.40 -12.37
CA ALA A 214 9.40 -11.79 -12.82
C ALA A 214 8.94 -13.17 -12.31
N ASP A 215 9.87 -14.04 -11.92
CA ASP A 215 9.62 -15.35 -11.33
C ASP A 215 9.13 -15.28 -9.87
N LEU A 216 9.21 -14.11 -9.23
CA LEU A 216 8.62 -13.87 -7.90
C LEU A 216 7.13 -13.54 -7.97
N LEU A 217 6.63 -13.12 -9.14
CA LEU A 217 5.23 -12.70 -9.31
C LEU A 217 4.21 -13.78 -8.90
N PRO A 218 4.37 -15.08 -9.22
CA PRO A 218 3.47 -16.12 -8.72
C PRO A 218 3.39 -16.17 -7.19
N GLY A 219 4.51 -15.93 -6.49
CA GLY A 219 4.55 -15.87 -5.03
C GLY A 219 3.79 -14.66 -4.48
N ILE A 220 3.89 -13.50 -5.14
CA ILE A 220 3.08 -12.32 -4.81
C ILE A 220 1.59 -12.63 -4.98
N LEU A 221 1.19 -13.25 -6.10
CA LEU A 221 -0.22 -13.60 -6.36
C LEU A 221 -0.76 -14.60 -5.32
N GLN A 222 0.05 -15.56 -4.90
CA GLN A 222 -0.32 -16.47 -3.82
C GLN A 222 -0.53 -15.72 -2.50
N ALA A 223 0.40 -14.81 -2.15
CA ALA A 223 0.29 -14.00 -0.95
C ALA A 223 -0.94 -13.08 -0.96
N VAL A 224 -1.27 -12.46 -2.11
CA VAL A 224 -2.52 -11.68 -2.29
C VAL A 224 -3.74 -12.54 -2.01
N ASN A 225 -3.81 -13.73 -2.61
CA ASN A 225 -4.94 -14.62 -2.40
C ASN A 225 -5.07 -15.00 -0.91
N GLU A 226 -3.99 -15.44 -0.27
CA GLU A 226 -4.01 -15.88 1.13
C GLU A 226 -4.31 -14.75 2.12
N SER A 227 -3.77 -13.55 1.91
CA SER A 227 -3.98 -12.40 2.79
C SER A 227 -5.41 -11.88 2.71
N CYS A 228 -6.00 -11.81 1.50
CA CYS A 228 -7.38 -11.36 1.31
C CYS A 228 -8.37 -12.22 2.09
N TYR A 229 -8.26 -13.55 2.05
CA TYR A 229 -9.15 -14.44 2.81
C TYR A 229 -8.93 -14.39 4.34
N ARG A 230 -7.97 -13.60 4.82
CA ARG A 230 -7.74 -13.34 6.25
C ARG A 230 -8.08 -11.91 6.64
N GLY A 231 -8.70 -11.14 5.74
CA GLY A 231 -9.06 -9.75 5.98
C GLY A 231 -7.88 -8.77 5.82
N ASP A 232 -6.76 -9.18 5.22
CA ASP A 232 -5.60 -8.31 4.97
C ASP A 232 -5.48 -7.98 3.47
N ASP A 233 -5.76 -6.72 3.14
CA ASP A 233 -5.71 -6.17 1.78
C ASP A 233 -4.34 -5.55 1.43
N SER A 234 -3.35 -5.64 2.31
CA SER A 234 -2.08 -4.93 2.16
C SER A 234 -1.26 -5.37 0.94
N VAL A 235 -1.23 -6.67 0.63
CA VAL A 235 -0.55 -7.19 -0.58
C VAL A 235 -1.35 -6.86 -1.84
N LEU A 236 -2.69 -6.84 -1.75
CA LEU A 236 -3.55 -6.46 -2.87
C LEU A 236 -3.35 -4.99 -3.24
N LYS A 237 -3.23 -4.10 -2.26
CA LYS A 237 -2.85 -2.69 -2.47
C LYS A 237 -1.50 -2.59 -3.19
N SER A 238 -0.50 -3.37 -2.77
CA SER A 238 0.79 -3.42 -3.49
C SER A 238 0.66 -3.95 -4.93
N LEU A 239 -0.28 -4.85 -5.22
CA LEU A 239 -0.56 -5.30 -6.58
C LEU A 239 -1.20 -4.20 -7.45
N VAL A 240 -2.10 -3.39 -6.87
CA VAL A 240 -2.66 -2.20 -7.53
C VAL A 240 -1.55 -1.19 -7.85
N GLU A 241 -0.65 -0.91 -6.90
CA GLU A 241 0.49 -0.01 -7.11
C GLU A 241 1.41 -0.52 -8.26
N ILE A 242 1.68 -1.83 -8.33
CA ILE A 242 2.44 -2.41 -9.45
C ILE A 242 1.70 -2.21 -10.78
N ALA A 243 0.38 -2.41 -10.81
CA ALA A 243 -0.42 -2.21 -12.01
C ALA A 243 -0.42 -0.75 -12.48
N ASP A 244 -0.33 0.21 -11.55
CA ASP A 244 -0.27 1.63 -11.86
C ASP A 244 1.12 2.05 -12.37
N THR A 245 2.14 1.82 -11.55
CA THR A 245 3.49 2.37 -11.74
C THR A 245 4.37 1.47 -12.63
N ALA A 246 4.32 0.15 -12.43
CA ALA A 246 5.22 -0.81 -13.10
C ALA A 246 4.49 -1.95 -13.86
N PRO A 247 3.46 -1.68 -14.68
CA PRO A 247 2.60 -2.73 -15.25
C PRO A 247 3.32 -3.73 -16.15
N LYS A 248 4.47 -3.35 -16.72
CA LYS A 248 5.29 -4.25 -17.55
C LYS A 248 5.84 -5.44 -16.76
N TYR A 249 6.02 -5.30 -15.45
CA TYR A 249 6.42 -6.40 -14.55
C TYR A 249 5.39 -7.54 -14.56
N LEU A 250 4.11 -7.20 -14.70
CA LEU A 250 3.01 -8.17 -14.68
C LEU A 250 2.90 -8.98 -15.97
N ARG A 251 3.53 -8.53 -17.07
CA ARG A 251 3.39 -9.13 -18.41
C ARG A 251 3.62 -10.65 -18.46
N PRO A 252 4.63 -11.25 -17.81
CA PRO A 252 4.90 -12.68 -17.92
C PRO A 252 3.79 -13.58 -17.36
N ASN A 253 3.03 -13.10 -16.37
CA ASN A 253 1.93 -13.84 -15.74
C ASN A 253 0.61 -13.03 -15.76
N LEU A 254 0.42 -12.17 -16.77
CA LEU A 254 -0.71 -11.23 -16.78
C LEU A 254 -2.06 -11.93 -16.70
N GLU A 255 -2.20 -13.08 -17.36
CA GLU A 255 -3.43 -13.88 -17.26
C GLU A 255 -3.71 -14.34 -15.84
N ALA A 256 -2.70 -14.81 -15.10
CA ALA A 256 -2.86 -15.21 -13.70
C ALA A 256 -3.21 -14.03 -12.79
N VAL A 257 -2.63 -12.85 -13.04
CA VAL A 257 -2.97 -11.61 -12.34
C VAL A 257 -4.46 -11.29 -12.54
N LEU A 258 -4.91 -11.26 -13.79
CA LEU A 258 -6.29 -10.91 -14.13
C LEU A 258 -7.30 -11.93 -13.61
N GLN A 259 -6.97 -13.23 -13.67
CA GLN A 259 -7.82 -14.30 -13.14
C GLN A 259 -7.96 -14.20 -11.61
N LEU A 260 -6.86 -13.90 -10.89
CA LEU A 260 -6.93 -13.70 -9.45
C LEU A 260 -7.75 -12.46 -9.09
N SER A 261 -7.50 -11.33 -9.75
CA SER A 261 -8.28 -10.10 -9.57
C SER A 261 -9.78 -10.32 -9.79
N LEU A 262 -10.13 -11.04 -10.86
CA LEU A 262 -11.52 -11.37 -11.15
C LEU A 262 -12.13 -12.30 -10.09
N LYS A 263 -11.38 -13.33 -9.66
CA LYS A 263 -11.80 -14.25 -8.60
C LYS A 263 -12.11 -13.50 -7.30
N LEU A 264 -11.20 -12.64 -6.85
CA LEU A 264 -11.37 -11.90 -5.59
C LEU A 264 -12.51 -10.87 -5.71
N CYS A 265 -12.65 -10.20 -6.84
CA CYS A 265 -13.77 -9.27 -7.09
C CYS A 265 -15.15 -9.97 -7.01
N ALA A 266 -15.24 -11.19 -7.56
CA ALA A 266 -16.47 -11.97 -7.62
C ALA A 266 -16.82 -12.70 -6.30
N ASP A 267 -15.90 -12.79 -5.34
CA ASP A 267 -16.11 -13.55 -4.11
C ASP A 267 -16.86 -12.70 -3.07
N THR A 268 -18.15 -13.01 -2.88
CA THR A 268 -19.03 -12.32 -1.93
C THR A 268 -18.69 -12.60 -0.46
N ASN A 269 -17.72 -13.48 -0.16
CA ASN A 269 -17.23 -13.67 1.21
C ASN A 269 -16.16 -12.64 1.61
N LEU A 270 -15.63 -11.88 0.65
CA LEU A 270 -14.67 -10.81 0.89
C LEU A 270 -15.38 -9.48 1.13
N THR A 271 -14.70 -8.55 1.82
CA THR A 271 -15.27 -7.22 2.09
C THR A 271 -15.40 -6.39 0.81
N ASN A 272 -16.29 -5.39 0.82
CA ASN A 272 -16.45 -4.45 -0.30
C ASN A 272 -15.12 -3.83 -0.72
N MET A 273 -14.32 -3.34 0.26
CA MET A 273 -12.99 -2.78 0.01
C MET A 273 -12.06 -3.77 -0.73
N GLN A 274 -12.04 -5.05 -0.33
CA GLN A 274 -11.20 -6.06 -0.99
C GLN A 274 -11.67 -6.36 -2.41
N ARG A 275 -12.99 -6.47 -2.63
CA ARG A 275 -13.58 -6.71 -3.95
C ARG A 275 -13.36 -5.54 -4.89
N GLN A 276 -13.50 -4.31 -4.39
CA GLN A 276 -13.24 -3.07 -5.12
C GLN A 276 -11.75 -2.93 -5.48
N LEU A 277 -10.82 -3.17 -4.54
CA LEU A 277 -9.39 -3.19 -4.83
C LEU A 277 -9.00 -4.25 -5.87
N ALA A 278 -9.65 -5.42 -5.83
CA ALA A 278 -9.41 -6.47 -6.82
C ALA A 278 -9.87 -6.06 -8.22
N LEU A 279 -11.02 -5.38 -8.32
CA LEU A 279 -11.49 -4.75 -9.55
C LEU A 279 -10.53 -3.65 -10.02
N GLU A 280 -10.03 -2.83 -9.09
CA GLU A 280 -9.13 -1.71 -9.36
C GLU A 280 -7.89 -2.19 -10.12
N VAL A 281 -7.30 -3.35 -9.82
CA VAL A 281 -6.17 -3.90 -10.60
C VAL A 281 -6.49 -3.99 -12.11
N ILE A 282 -7.70 -4.43 -12.47
CA ILE A 282 -8.13 -4.57 -13.88
C ILE A 282 -8.37 -3.19 -14.49
N VAL A 283 -9.00 -2.28 -13.73
CA VAL A 283 -9.29 -0.90 -14.16
C VAL A 283 -8.00 -0.14 -14.40
N THR A 284 -7.06 -0.14 -13.46
CA THR A 284 -5.74 0.50 -13.58
C THR A 284 -4.99 -0.03 -14.80
N LEU A 285 -4.95 -1.35 -15.03
CA LEU A 285 -4.31 -1.93 -16.22
C LEU A 285 -4.95 -1.48 -17.53
N SER A 286 -6.24 -1.13 -17.51
CA SER A 286 -6.93 -0.58 -18.69
C SER A 286 -6.45 0.83 -19.04
N GLU A 287 -5.93 1.58 -18.07
CA GLU A 287 -5.44 2.95 -18.20
C GLU A 287 -3.92 2.96 -18.48
N THR A 288 -3.15 2.20 -17.70
CA THR A 288 -1.67 2.23 -17.72
C THR A 288 -1.06 1.27 -18.74
N ALA A 289 -1.77 0.18 -19.07
CA ALA A 289 -1.27 -0.88 -19.94
C ALA A 289 -2.33 -1.45 -20.90
N ALA A 290 -3.22 -0.60 -21.40
CA ALA A 290 -4.30 -0.97 -22.33
C ALA A 290 -3.86 -1.92 -23.47
N PRO A 291 -2.71 -1.74 -24.15
CA PRO A 291 -2.27 -2.65 -25.21
C PRO A 291 -1.98 -4.09 -24.72
N MET A 292 -1.59 -4.25 -23.45
CA MET A 292 -1.43 -5.57 -22.84
C MET A 292 -2.79 -6.17 -22.52
N LEU A 293 -3.69 -5.39 -21.90
CA LEU A 293 -5.01 -5.85 -21.50
C LEU A 293 -5.91 -6.21 -22.71
N ARG A 294 -5.77 -5.52 -23.84
CA ARG A 294 -6.47 -5.86 -25.11
C ARG A 294 -6.14 -7.26 -25.66
N LYS A 295 -5.09 -7.92 -25.17
CA LYS A 295 -4.77 -9.31 -25.54
C LYS A 295 -5.53 -10.34 -24.71
N HIS A 296 -6.19 -9.91 -23.63
CA HIS A 296 -6.93 -10.74 -22.68
C HIS A 296 -8.40 -10.28 -22.57
N THR A 297 -9.02 -9.94 -23.71
CA THR A 297 -10.40 -9.43 -23.77
C THR A 297 -11.44 -10.42 -23.23
N SER A 298 -11.15 -11.72 -23.23
CA SER A 298 -12.01 -12.74 -22.60
C SER A 298 -12.15 -12.55 -21.10
N ILE A 299 -11.09 -12.12 -20.40
CA ILE A 299 -11.12 -11.88 -18.94
C ILE A 299 -11.77 -10.53 -18.66
N VAL A 300 -11.47 -9.51 -19.47
CA VAL A 300 -12.15 -8.21 -19.39
C VAL A 300 -13.66 -8.37 -19.59
N ALA A 301 -14.09 -9.22 -20.52
CA ALA A 301 -15.53 -9.49 -20.71
C ALA A 301 -16.17 -10.12 -19.47
N GLN A 302 -15.43 -10.92 -18.69
CA GLN A 302 -15.92 -11.53 -17.45
C GLN A 302 -15.98 -10.55 -16.27
N SER A 303 -15.22 -9.44 -16.30
CA SER A 303 -15.34 -8.40 -15.26
C SER A 303 -16.58 -7.51 -15.47
N VAL A 304 -17.16 -7.47 -16.68
CA VAL A 304 -18.38 -6.70 -16.97
C VAL A 304 -19.56 -7.12 -16.08
N PRO A 305 -19.93 -8.41 -15.99
CA PRO A 305 -20.94 -8.85 -15.02
C PRO A 305 -20.64 -8.48 -13.57
N GLN A 306 -19.36 -8.48 -13.17
CA GLN A 306 -18.98 -8.13 -11.79
C GLN A 306 -19.22 -6.65 -11.51
N MET A 307 -18.83 -5.77 -12.42
CA MET A 307 -19.13 -4.33 -12.33
C MET A 307 -20.64 -4.08 -12.29
N LEU A 308 -21.40 -4.75 -13.16
CA LEU A 308 -22.86 -4.62 -13.19
C LEU A 308 -23.53 -5.17 -11.92
N ALA A 309 -23.02 -6.26 -11.34
CA ALA A 309 -23.48 -6.81 -10.08
C ALA A 309 -23.21 -5.83 -8.92
N MET A 310 -22.03 -5.20 -8.90
CA MET A 310 -21.72 -4.14 -7.93
C MET A 310 -22.64 -2.92 -8.10
N MET A 311 -22.98 -2.53 -9.33
CA MET A 311 -23.92 -1.43 -9.63
C MET A 311 -25.35 -1.64 -9.12
N VAL A 312 -25.78 -2.89 -8.92
CA VAL A 312 -27.12 -3.24 -8.41
C VAL A 312 -27.13 -3.60 -6.93
N ASP A 313 -25.97 -3.55 -6.28
CA ASP A 313 -25.82 -3.69 -4.83
C ASP A 313 -26.22 -2.37 -4.16
N LEU A 314 -27.53 -2.14 -4.11
CA LEU A 314 -28.16 -0.94 -3.55
C LEU A 314 -28.90 -1.34 -2.28
N GLU A 315 -28.71 -0.55 -1.21
CA GLU A 315 -29.47 -0.71 0.02
C GLU A 315 -30.90 -0.17 -0.19
N GLU A 316 -31.91 -0.90 0.32
CA GLU A 316 -33.28 -0.41 0.33
C GLU A 316 -33.44 0.59 1.47
N ASP A 317 -33.35 1.87 1.14
CA ASP A 317 -33.63 2.97 2.06
C ASP A 317 -35.07 3.49 1.85
N GLU A 318 -35.92 3.29 2.86
CA GLU A 318 -37.32 3.74 2.86
C GLU A 318 -37.44 5.27 2.92
N GLU A 319 -36.44 5.95 3.46
CA GLU A 319 -36.39 7.41 3.59
C GLU A 319 -35.70 8.10 2.41
N TRP A 320 -35.14 7.33 1.46
CA TRP A 320 -34.45 7.85 0.27
C TRP A 320 -35.28 8.85 -0.54
N ALA A 321 -36.59 8.62 -0.65
CA ALA A 321 -37.51 9.50 -1.38
C ALA A 321 -37.75 10.85 -0.66
N MET A 322 -37.36 10.95 0.60
CA MET A 322 -37.55 12.10 1.50
C MET A 322 -36.22 12.76 1.86
N ALA A 323 -35.08 12.22 1.42
CA ALA A 323 -33.76 12.78 1.63
C ALA A 323 -33.52 14.00 0.71
N ASP A 324 -33.32 15.17 1.32
CA ASP A 324 -33.01 16.43 0.61
C ASP A 324 -31.50 16.62 0.34
N GLU A 325 -30.63 15.87 1.04
CA GLU A 325 -29.17 15.90 0.91
C GLU A 325 -28.63 14.54 0.42
N LEU A 326 -27.58 14.57 -0.41
CA LEU A 326 -26.84 13.35 -0.76
C LEU A 326 -26.01 12.95 0.45
N GLU A 327 -26.18 11.73 0.96
CA GLU A 327 -25.34 11.23 2.05
C GLU A 327 -23.91 10.99 1.55
N ASP A 328 -22.91 11.50 2.28
CA ASP A 328 -21.49 11.32 1.95
C ASP A 328 -21.04 9.83 2.04
N ASP A 329 -21.82 8.97 2.69
CA ASP A 329 -21.53 7.54 2.83
C ASP A 329 -21.73 6.74 1.52
N ASP A 330 -22.36 7.33 0.49
CA ASP A 330 -22.62 6.68 -0.80
C ASP A 330 -21.37 6.52 -1.69
N PHE A 331 -20.29 7.28 -1.43
CA PHE A 331 -19.11 7.32 -2.32
C PHE A 331 -18.28 6.03 -2.31
N ASP A 332 -18.27 5.29 -1.19
CA ASP A 332 -17.52 4.04 -1.03
C ASP A 332 -18.38 2.79 -1.32
N SER A 333 -19.63 2.99 -1.75
CA SER A 333 -20.55 1.91 -2.08
C SER A 333 -20.08 1.10 -3.30
N ASN A 334 -20.44 -0.19 -3.34
CA ASN A 334 -20.19 -1.02 -4.51
C ASN A 334 -20.85 -0.44 -5.77
N ALA A 335 -22.00 0.21 -5.62
CA ALA A 335 -22.71 0.79 -6.75
C ALA A 335 -21.90 1.88 -7.45
N VAL A 336 -21.32 2.81 -6.69
CA VAL A 336 -20.48 3.90 -7.21
C VAL A 336 -19.15 3.34 -7.74
N ALA A 337 -18.53 2.40 -7.03
CA ALA A 337 -17.30 1.77 -7.46
C ALA A 337 -17.46 1.01 -8.80
N GLY A 338 -18.54 0.22 -8.94
CA GLY A 338 -18.85 -0.54 -10.15
C GLY A 338 -19.13 0.37 -11.35
N GLU A 339 -19.85 1.47 -11.15
CA GLU A 339 -20.07 2.49 -12.19
C GLU A 339 -18.74 3.12 -12.65
N SER A 340 -17.95 3.62 -11.69
CA SER A 340 -16.69 4.31 -11.95
C SER A 340 -15.72 3.41 -12.71
N ALA A 341 -15.60 2.15 -12.28
CA ALA A 341 -14.78 1.14 -12.95
C ALA A 341 -15.22 0.90 -14.41
N LEU A 342 -16.53 0.84 -14.68
CA LEU A 342 -17.05 0.62 -16.02
C LEU A 342 -16.74 1.79 -16.96
N ASP A 343 -16.87 3.04 -16.50
CA ASP A 343 -16.52 4.23 -17.27
C ASP A 343 -15.01 4.27 -17.58
N ARG A 344 -14.17 4.00 -16.58
CA ARG A 344 -12.70 3.98 -16.72
C ARG A 344 -12.23 2.90 -17.69
N ILE A 345 -12.74 1.67 -17.59
CA ILE A 345 -12.42 0.59 -18.53
C ILE A 345 -12.89 0.92 -19.96
N ALA A 346 -14.09 1.50 -20.12
CA ALA A 346 -14.60 1.93 -21.41
C ALA A 346 -13.71 3.00 -22.06
N CYS A 347 -13.18 3.93 -21.26
CA CYS A 347 -12.23 4.95 -21.70
C CYS A 347 -10.86 4.37 -22.06
N GLY A 348 -10.29 3.51 -21.20
CA GLY A 348 -8.96 2.94 -21.40
C GLY A 348 -8.86 1.96 -22.58
N LEU A 349 -9.81 1.03 -22.69
CA LEU A 349 -9.81 0.02 -23.76
C LEU A 349 -10.44 0.52 -25.07
N GLY A 350 -11.31 1.52 -24.97
CA GLY A 350 -12.02 2.14 -26.07
C GLY A 350 -13.33 1.43 -26.43
N GLY A 351 -14.29 2.22 -26.92
CA GLY A 351 -15.65 1.76 -27.20
C GLY A 351 -15.80 0.62 -28.20
N LYS A 352 -14.92 0.51 -29.20
CA LYS A 352 -14.93 -0.62 -30.15
C LYS A 352 -14.79 -1.97 -29.44
N THR A 353 -14.01 -2.03 -28.37
CA THR A 353 -13.72 -3.25 -27.61
C THR A 353 -14.81 -3.51 -26.58
N VAL A 354 -15.20 -2.48 -25.82
CA VAL A 354 -16.02 -2.63 -24.62
C VAL A 354 -17.52 -2.66 -24.95
N LEU A 355 -17.97 -1.91 -25.95
CA LEU A 355 -19.39 -1.80 -26.29
C LEU A 355 -20.06 -3.14 -26.61
N PRO A 356 -19.44 -4.05 -27.41
CA PRO A 356 -20.02 -5.37 -27.66
C PRO A 356 -20.16 -6.21 -26.38
N MET A 357 -19.24 -6.07 -25.43
CA MET A 357 -19.24 -6.82 -24.17
C MET A 357 -20.40 -6.37 -23.27
N ILE A 358 -20.62 -5.06 -23.14
CA ILE A 358 -21.65 -4.54 -22.23
C ILE A 358 -23.06 -4.63 -22.84
N LYS A 359 -23.20 -4.44 -24.17
CA LYS A 359 -24.52 -4.35 -24.83
C LYS A 359 -25.43 -5.54 -24.54
N GLN A 360 -24.88 -6.75 -24.54
CA GLN A 360 -25.67 -7.96 -24.27
C GLN A 360 -26.21 -7.96 -22.84
N HIS A 361 -25.38 -7.61 -21.86
CA HIS A 361 -25.77 -7.58 -20.45
C HIS A 361 -26.79 -6.49 -20.14
N ILE A 362 -26.59 -5.27 -20.66
CA ILE A 362 -27.57 -4.18 -20.49
C ILE A 362 -28.94 -4.59 -21.04
N MET A 363 -28.99 -5.16 -22.24
CA MET A 363 -30.26 -5.56 -22.85
C MET A 363 -31.01 -6.61 -22.00
N GLN A 364 -30.27 -7.54 -21.39
CA GLN A 364 -30.85 -8.52 -20.45
C GLN A 364 -31.33 -7.87 -19.16
N MET A 365 -30.55 -6.97 -18.56
CA MET A 365 -30.95 -6.23 -17.35
C MET A 365 -32.17 -5.34 -17.59
N LEU A 366 -32.29 -4.73 -18.78
CA LEU A 366 -33.45 -3.93 -19.16
C LEU A 366 -34.73 -4.77 -19.30
N GLN A 367 -34.60 -6.05 -19.64
CA GLN A 367 -35.71 -6.98 -19.88
C GLN A 367 -36.11 -7.81 -18.66
N ASN A 368 -35.23 -7.92 -17.67
CA ASN A 368 -35.53 -8.66 -16.45
C ASN A 368 -36.71 -7.99 -15.70
N ARG A 369 -37.46 -8.76 -14.90
CA ARG A 369 -38.58 -8.25 -14.08
C ARG A 369 -38.45 -8.59 -12.60
N GLU A 370 -37.43 -9.37 -12.23
CA GLU A 370 -37.30 -10.02 -10.92
C GLU A 370 -36.50 -9.24 -9.86
N CYS A 371 -35.78 -8.16 -10.21
CA CYS A 371 -35.34 -7.21 -9.18
C CYS A 371 -36.51 -6.27 -8.85
N ALA A 372 -36.78 -6.03 -7.57
CA ALA A 372 -37.94 -5.27 -7.08
C ALA A 372 -38.28 -4.01 -7.92
N PRO A 373 -39.57 -3.63 -8.05
CA PRO A 373 -40.02 -2.54 -8.93
C PRO A 373 -39.30 -1.19 -8.71
N ASN A 374 -38.75 -0.95 -7.51
CA ASN A 374 -37.96 0.24 -7.18
C ASN A 374 -36.49 0.12 -7.64
N LEU A 375 -35.89 -1.06 -7.57
CA LEU A 375 -34.52 -1.34 -8.02
C LEU A 375 -34.41 -1.28 -9.55
N HIS A 376 -35.45 -1.74 -10.26
CA HIS A 376 -35.53 -1.62 -11.72
C HIS A 376 -35.47 -0.15 -12.15
N THR A 377 -36.22 0.73 -11.50
CA THR A 377 -36.27 2.14 -11.90
C THR A 377 -34.99 2.86 -11.50
N HIS A 378 -34.40 2.60 -10.33
CA HIS A 378 -33.18 3.28 -9.89
C HIS A 378 -31.92 2.77 -10.61
N ALA A 379 -31.70 1.46 -10.72
CA ALA A 379 -30.56 0.91 -11.46
C ALA A 379 -30.71 1.13 -12.97
N GLN A 380 -31.90 0.99 -13.56
CA GLN A 380 -32.10 1.40 -14.96
C GLN A 380 -31.94 2.89 -15.13
N THR A 381 -32.37 3.75 -14.20
CA THR A 381 -32.19 5.20 -14.34
C THR A 381 -30.75 5.61 -14.07
N LYS A 382 -29.97 5.01 -13.15
CA LYS A 382 -28.53 5.27 -12.98
C LYS A 382 -27.73 4.72 -14.16
N ILE A 383 -27.91 3.46 -14.53
CA ILE A 383 -27.27 2.86 -15.70
C ILE A 383 -27.65 3.64 -16.96
N THR A 384 -28.93 3.87 -17.24
CA THR A 384 -29.37 4.61 -18.44
C THR A 384 -29.06 6.11 -18.36
N ARG A 385 -29.18 6.80 -17.20
CA ARG A 385 -28.73 8.20 -17.03
C ARG A 385 -27.22 8.31 -17.09
N GLN A 386 -26.39 7.36 -16.72
CA GLN A 386 -24.93 7.52 -16.89
C GLN A 386 -24.50 7.18 -18.30
N LEU A 387 -25.09 6.15 -18.89
CA LEU A 387 -24.95 5.89 -20.32
C LEU A 387 -25.43 7.09 -21.16
N ALA A 388 -26.44 7.86 -20.70
CA ALA A 388 -26.99 9.04 -21.38
C ALA A 388 -26.39 10.42 -20.97
N GLN A 389 -26.24 10.73 -19.67
CA GLN A 389 -25.68 11.97 -19.10
C GLN A 389 -24.15 12.00 -19.14
N LYS A 390 -23.46 10.89 -18.84
CA LYS A 390 -21.98 10.83 -18.93
C LYS A 390 -21.48 10.43 -20.32
N ASN A 391 -22.39 10.25 -21.29
CA ASN A 391 -22.02 9.93 -22.66
C ASN A 391 -21.14 8.67 -22.73
N VAL A 392 -21.29 7.63 -21.90
CA VAL A 392 -20.42 6.43 -22.02
C VAL A 392 -20.52 5.83 -23.43
N PHE A 393 -21.73 5.75 -23.99
CA PHE A 393 -21.95 5.37 -25.40
C PHE A 393 -21.40 6.41 -26.38
N ALA A 394 -21.55 7.72 -26.12
CA ALA A 394 -21.07 8.77 -27.03
C ALA A 394 -19.56 9.11 -26.87
N ARG A 395 -18.90 8.71 -25.78
CA ARG A 395 -17.46 8.75 -25.50
C ARG A 395 -16.82 7.49 -26.08
N CYS A 396 -17.44 6.32 -25.90
CA CYS A 396 -17.12 5.12 -26.67
C CYS A 396 -17.21 5.40 -28.18
N ALA A 397 -18.26 6.09 -28.64
CA ALA A 397 -18.39 6.52 -30.03
C ALA A 397 -17.37 7.61 -30.41
N ARG A 398 -17.08 8.61 -29.56
CA ARG A 398 -16.06 9.65 -29.85
C ARG A 398 -14.62 9.13 -29.88
N CYS A 399 -14.22 8.23 -28.99
CA CYS A 399 -12.92 7.55 -29.05
C CYS A 399 -12.77 6.72 -30.34
N THR A 400 -13.87 6.15 -30.83
CA THR A 400 -13.93 5.44 -32.11
C THR A 400 -13.68 6.40 -33.29
N THR A 401 -14.17 7.65 -33.22
CA THR A 401 -13.99 8.69 -34.24
C THR A 401 -12.59 9.33 -34.21
N ILE A 402 -12.01 9.54 -33.02
CA ILE A 402 -10.65 10.10 -32.86
C ILE A 402 -9.58 9.09 -33.33
N SER A 403 -9.77 7.79 -33.07
CA SER A 403 -8.89 6.73 -33.60
C SER A 403 -8.90 6.64 -35.13
N ALA A 404 -9.98 7.04 -35.79
CA ALA A 404 -10.11 7.00 -37.25
C ALA A 404 -9.53 8.24 -37.95
N SER A 405 -9.09 9.25 -37.19
CA SER A 405 -8.53 10.51 -37.70
C SER A 405 -7.01 10.66 -37.43
N CYS A 406 -6.37 9.67 -36.79
CA CYS A 406 -4.92 9.61 -36.53
C CYS A 406 -4.20 8.42 -37.19
N THR A 407 -4.82 7.77 -38.18
CA THR A 407 -4.18 6.87 -39.17
C THR A 407 -4.47 7.42 -40.54
#